data_AF-A0A5S4F9H4-F1
#
_entry.id   AF-A0A5S4F9H4-F1
#
_cell.length_a   1.000
_cell.length_b   1.000
_cell.length_c   1.000
_cell.angle_alpha   90.00
_cell.angle_beta   90.00
_cell.angle_gamma   90.00
#
_symmetry.space_group_name_H-M   'P 1'
#
loop_
_entity.id
_entity.type
_entity.pdbx_description
1 polymer ?
#
loop_
_entity_poly.entity_id
_entity_poly.type
_entity_poly.pdbx_seq_one_letter_code
_entity_poly.pdbx_strand_id
1 'polypeptide(L)'
;MTKATLLAGSLVLATSCAAAPPAKQAASSTPDAPVAVSPVTTAPTKGPEPVKPTGDAINVRKVRWTKAKPVSKGKKIQLVWSSGVAPCTVLHKVKVKETTKKVTITLYEGTAPKARNVSCIMIAVEKTTTVKLKRALGKRKIVDGAKT
;
A
#
# COMPACT_ATOMS: atom_id res chain seq x y z
N MET A 1 13.26 -74.93 -0.31
CA MET A 1 14.69 -75.14 -0.64
C MET A 1 15.26 -73.78 -1.04
N THR A 2 16.38 -73.21 -0.63
CA THR A 2 17.42 -73.42 0.40
C THR A 2 18.31 -72.15 0.33
N LYS A 3 18.71 -71.59 1.48
CA LYS A 3 19.89 -70.72 1.84
C LYS A 3 20.64 -69.95 0.73
N ALA A 4 20.76 -68.61 0.79
CA ALA A 4 21.73 -67.76 1.53
C ALA A 4 23.06 -67.48 0.78
N THR A 5 23.57 -66.24 0.81
CA THR A 5 24.94 -65.83 1.23
C THR A 5 25.17 -64.32 1.04
N LEU A 6 25.76 -63.69 2.06
CA LEU A 6 26.19 -62.29 2.22
C LEU A 6 27.39 -61.91 1.34
N LEU A 7 27.61 -60.61 1.10
CA LEU A 7 28.94 -59.99 1.15
C LEU A 7 28.84 -58.51 1.55
N ALA A 8 29.50 -58.19 2.65
CA ALA A 8 29.64 -56.86 3.24
C ALA A 8 30.78 -56.09 2.55
N GLY A 9 30.61 -54.77 2.37
CA GLY A 9 31.66 -53.86 1.89
C GLY A 9 31.75 -52.63 2.78
N SER A 10 32.71 -52.64 3.70
CA SER A 10 33.04 -51.55 4.62
C SER A 10 33.88 -50.48 3.92
N LEU A 11 33.49 -49.19 4.01
CA LEU A 11 34.33 -48.06 3.59
C LEU A 11 34.82 -47.31 4.85
N VAL A 12 36.14 -47.34 5.07
CA VAL A 12 36.83 -46.72 6.20
C VAL A 12 37.10 -45.24 5.87
N LEU A 13 36.60 -44.31 6.71
CA LEU A 13 36.96 -42.89 6.64
C LEU A 13 37.98 -42.59 7.76
N ALA A 14 39.16 -42.13 7.34
CA ALA A 14 40.31 -41.84 8.19
C ALA A 14 40.06 -40.60 9.08
N THR A 15 40.36 -40.73 10.36
CA THR A 15 40.41 -39.66 11.36
C THR A 15 41.71 -38.88 11.27
N SER A 16 41.67 -37.60 10.89
CA SER A 16 42.77 -36.66 11.09
C SER A 16 42.46 -35.71 12.25
N CYS A 17 43.12 -35.91 13.39
CA CYS A 17 43.16 -34.95 14.49
C CYS A 17 44.18 -33.85 14.18
N ALA A 18 43.73 -32.61 14.09
CA ALA A 18 44.59 -31.43 14.22
C ALA A 18 44.15 -30.66 15.48
N ALA A 19 44.98 -30.68 16.52
CA ALA A 19 44.76 -29.89 17.72
C ALA A 19 45.24 -28.45 17.50
N ALA A 20 44.30 -27.49 17.48
CA ALA A 20 44.63 -26.07 17.48
C ALA A 20 45.00 -25.60 18.91
N PRO A 21 45.97 -24.68 19.06
CA PRO A 21 46.32 -24.14 20.38
C PRO A 21 45.16 -23.29 20.95
N PRO A 22 45.04 -23.19 22.29
CA PRO A 22 43.96 -22.43 22.92
C PRO A 22 44.12 -20.94 22.63
N ALA A 23 43.15 -20.36 21.94
CA ALA A 23 43.02 -18.92 21.81
C ALA A 23 42.71 -18.32 23.20
N LYS A 24 43.50 -17.33 23.64
CA LYS A 24 43.17 -16.53 24.83
C LYS A 24 41.84 -15.82 24.57
N GLN A 25 40.83 -16.18 25.37
CA GLN A 25 39.49 -15.59 25.30
C GLN A 25 39.58 -14.10 25.64
N ALA A 26 39.21 -13.24 24.70
CA ALA A 26 39.01 -11.82 24.96
C ALA A 26 37.84 -11.67 25.94
N ALA A 27 37.99 -10.79 26.94
CA ALA A 27 36.93 -10.48 27.88
C ALA A 27 35.69 -9.97 27.13
N SER A 28 34.54 -10.59 27.38
CA SER A 28 33.26 -10.15 26.85
C SER A 28 32.84 -8.85 27.52
N SER A 29 32.80 -7.75 26.77
CA SER A 29 32.06 -6.57 27.20
C SER A 29 30.57 -6.88 27.15
N THR A 30 29.89 -6.80 28.28
CA THR A 30 28.42 -6.85 28.36
C THR A 30 27.81 -5.80 27.43
N PRO A 31 26.84 -6.15 26.58
CA PRO A 31 26.08 -5.16 25.82
C PRO A 31 25.33 -4.22 26.78
N ASP A 32 25.35 -2.92 26.50
CA ASP A 32 24.54 -1.93 27.22
C ASP A 32 23.03 -2.27 27.13
N ALA A 33 22.30 -1.92 28.18
CA ALA A 33 20.85 -2.14 28.26
C ALA A 33 20.13 -1.46 27.08
N PRO A 34 19.04 -2.06 26.55
CA PRO A 34 18.30 -1.48 25.45
C PRO A 34 17.67 -0.14 25.88
N VAL A 35 17.90 0.90 25.08
CA VAL A 35 17.22 2.19 25.26
C VAL A 35 15.73 2.00 24.95
N ALA A 36 14.88 2.21 25.94
CA ALA A 36 13.43 2.21 25.77
C ALA A 36 13.02 3.46 24.97
N VAL A 37 12.84 3.31 23.66
CA VAL A 37 12.23 4.35 22.82
C VAL A 37 10.71 4.22 22.87
N SER A 38 10.04 5.28 23.32
CA SER A 38 8.59 5.37 23.19
C SER A 38 8.21 5.64 21.73
N PRO A 39 7.20 4.94 21.17
CA PRO A 39 6.75 5.22 19.81
C PRO A 39 6.20 6.64 19.73
N VAL A 40 6.64 7.38 18.70
CA VAL A 40 6.11 8.72 18.41
C VAL A 40 4.71 8.55 17.80
N THR A 41 3.68 8.94 18.55
CA THR A 41 2.26 8.83 18.13
C THR A 41 1.74 10.12 17.47
N THR A 42 2.56 10.84 16.71
CA THR A 42 2.10 12.06 16.04
C THR A 42 1.25 11.70 14.82
N ALA A 43 -0.06 11.91 14.93
CA ALA A 43 -0.95 11.88 13.78
C ALA A 43 -0.51 12.94 12.75
N PRO A 44 -0.65 12.69 11.43
CA PRO A 44 -0.34 13.70 10.41
C PRO A 44 -1.12 14.99 10.70
N THR A 45 -0.41 16.09 10.95
CA THR A 45 -1.02 17.40 11.27
C THR A 45 -1.78 17.99 10.08
N LYS A 46 -1.45 17.57 8.86
CA LYS A 46 -2.08 18.02 7.63
C LYS A 46 -3.18 17.03 7.21
N GLY A 47 -4.41 17.53 7.10
CA GLY A 47 -5.53 16.75 6.56
C GLY A 47 -5.33 16.35 5.09
N PRO A 48 -6.25 15.56 4.52
CA PRO A 48 -6.11 15.01 3.16
C PRO A 48 -5.85 16.06 2.10
N GLU A 49 -4.92 15.76 1.17
CA GLU A 49 -4.53 16.71 0.13
C GLU A 49 -5.66 16.91 -0.91
N PRO A 50 -6.12 18.15 -1.16
CA PRO A 50 -7.11 18.41 -2.20
C PRO A 50 -6.53 18.15 -3.60
N VAL A 51 -7.17 17.29 -4.38
CA VAL A 51 -6.75 16.95 -5.74
C VAL A 51 -7.87 17.13 -6.75
N LYS A 52 -7.50 17.59 -7.95
CA LYS A 52 -8.40 17.77 -9.09
C LYS A 52 -8.02 16.81 -10.22
N PRO A 53 -8.98 16.40 -11.06
CA PRO A 53 -8.69 15.60 -12.25
C PRO A 53 -7.73 16.31 -13.20
N THR A 54 -6.72 15.60 -13.72
CA THR A 54 -5.81 16.10 -14.76
C THR A 54 -6.30 15.80 -16.17
N GLY A 55 -7.08 14.72 -16.36
CA GLY A 55 -7.67 14.34 -17.64
C GLY A 55 -6.74 13.64 -18.63
N ASP A 56 -5.44 13.58 -18.38
CA ASP A 56 -4.40 13.14 -19.33
C ASP A 56 -3.61 11.90 -18.88
N ALA A 57 -3.94 11.34 -17.71
CA ALA A 57 -3.22 10.17 -17.19
C ALA A 57 -3.33 8.94 -18.12
N ILE A 58 -2.26 8.15 -18.16
CA ILE A 58 -2.17 6.84 -18.83
C ILE A 58 -2.32 5.70 -17.82
N ASN A 59 -2.52 4.46 -18.31
CA ASN A 59 -2.72 3.26 -17.47
C ASN A 59 -3.82 3.43 -16.41
N VAL A 60 -4.95 3.98 -16.86
CA VAL A 60 -6.04 4.41 -16.00
C VAL A 60 -6.76 3.21 -15.38
N ARG A 61 -6.94 3.23 -14.05
CA ARG A 61 -7.72 2.24 -13.29
C ARG A 61 -8.70 2.89 -12.34
N LYS A 62 -9.68 2.12 -11.88
CA LYS A 62 -10.57 2.54 -10.79
C LYS A 62 -9.82 2.52 -9.46
N VAL A 63 -10.14 3.47 -8.58
CA VAL A 63 -9.67 3.48 -7.19
C VAL A 63 -10.84 3.66 -6.24
N ARG A 64 -10.80 2.93 -5.13
CA ARG A 64 -11.82 2.99 -4.09
C ARG A 64 -11.64 4.25 -3.25
N TRP A 65 -12.74 4.83 -2.82
CA TRP A 65 -12.73 5.85 -1.79
C TRP A 65 -13.10 5.25 -0.44
N THR A 66 -12.59 5.85 0.64
CA THR A 66 -12.76 5.38 2.01
C THR A 66 -13.90 6.12 2.71
N LYS A 67 -14.09 7.41 2.42
CA LYS A 67 -15.18 8.23 2.99
C LYS A 67 -15.87 9.06 1.92
N ALA A 68 -17.16 9.30 2.10
CA ALA A 68 -17.95 10.20 1.27
C ALA A 68 -18.87 11.04 2.17
N LYS A 69 -18.65 12.37 2.18
CA LYS A 69 -19.40 13.32 3.00
C LYS A 69 -20.17 14.29 2.13
N PRO A 70 -21.52 14.40 2.27
CA PRO A 70 -22.27 15.46 1.64
C PRO A 70 -21.87 16.82 2.25
N VAL A 71 -21.59 17.79 1.39
CA VAL A 71 -21.25 19.16 1.79
C VAL A 71 -22.06 20.16 0.95
N SER A 72 -21.98 21.45 1.28
CA SER A 72 -22.71 22.52 0.57
C SER A 72 -24.21 22.22 0.43
N LYS A 73 -24.88 21.91 1.56
CA LYS A 73 -26.30 21.52 1.60
C LYS A 73 -26.63 20.34 0.68
N GLY A 74 -25.69 19.40 0.55
CA GLY A 74 -25.83 18.19 -0.27
C GLY A 74 -25.65 18.40 -1.78
N LYS A 75 -25.28 19.60 -2.25
CA LYS A 75 -25.00 19.87 -3.68
C LYS A 75 -23.62 19.37 -4.13
N LYS A 76 -22.74 19.04 -3.18
CA LYS A 76 -21.41 18.49 -3.44
C LYS A 76 -21.15 17.31 -2.52
N ILE A 77 -20.34 16.37 -2.98
CA ILE A 77 -19.83 15.25 -2.18
C ILE A 77 -18.32 15.41 -2.07
N GLN A 78 -17.80 15.52 -0.85
CA GLN A 78 -16.38 15.43 -0.57
C GLN A 78 -16.01 13.97 -0.37
N LEU A 79 -15.08 13.47 -1.18
CA LEU A 79 -14.52 12.13 -1.07
C LEU A 79 -13.17 12.18 -0.38
N VAL A 80 -12.86 11.13 0.38
CA VAL A 80 -11.53 10.83 0.92
C VAL A 80 -11.11 9.48 0.35
N TRP A 81 -9.87 9.38 -0.12
CA TRP A 81 -9.34 8.20 -0.80
C TRP A 81 -7.81 8.18 -0.72
N SER A 82 -7.19 7.00 -0.87
CA SER A 82 -5.74 6.84 -0.79
C SER A 82 -5.16 6.47 -2.15
N SER A 83 -4.01 7.04 -2.49
CA SER A 83 -3.36 6.87 -3.80
C SER A 83 -1.87 7.21 -3.71
N GLY A 84 -1.10 6.86 -4.75
CA GLY A 84 0.31 7.23 -4.86
C GLY A 84 0.54 8.73 -5.01
N VAL A 85 1.81 9.16 -4.94
CA VAL A 85 2.19 10.57 -5.07
C VAL A 85 2.29 10.97 -6.55
N ALA A 86 1.90 12.20 -6.89
CA ALA A 86 2.11 12.75 -8.23
C ALA A 86 3.62 12.96 -8.49
N PRO A 87 4.12 12.75 -9.72
CA PRO A 87 3.37 12.48 -10.95
C PRO A 87 3.09 10.99 -11.23
N CYS A 88 3.60 10.10 -10.39
CA CYS A 88 3.48 8.65 -10.55
C CYS A 88 2.03 8.16 -10.51
N THR A 89 1.23 8.79 -9.65
CA THR A 89 -0.22 8.55 -9.59
C THR A 89 -0.98 9.88 -9.47
N VAL A 90 -1.81 10.16 -10.47
CA VAL A 90 -2.66 11.36 -10.53
C VAL A 90 -4.13 10.96 -10.67
N LEU A 91 -5.03 11.83 -10.20
CA LEU A 91 -6.46 11.67 -10.46
C LEU A 91 -6.71 11.97 -11.94
N HIS A 92 -7.12 10.98 -12.72
CA HIS A 92 -7.43 11.14 -14.14
C HIS A 92 -8.81 11.77 -14.33
N LYS A 93 -9.85 11.14 -13.78
CA LYS A 93 -11.25 11.62 -13.87
C LYS A 93 -12.12 11.12 -12.74
N VAL A 94 -13.26 11.78 -12.57
CA VAL A 94 -14.35 11.33 -11.70
C VAL A 94 -15.58 11.09 -12.54
N LYS A 95 -16.11 9.86 -12.53
CA LYS A 95 -17.38 9.52 -13.18
C LYS A 95 -18.49 9.55 -12.14
N VAL A 96 -19.55 10.30 -12.43
CA VAL A 96 -20.75 10.39 -11.57
C VAL A 96 -21.96 9.88 -12.34
N LYS A 97 -22.61 8.85 -11.82
CA LYS A 97 -23.91 8.37 -12.32
C LYS A 97 -24.97 8.65 -11.26
N GLU A 98 -25.85 9.61 -11.56
CA GLU A 98 -26.97 9.95 -10.70
C GLU A 98 -28.26 9.27 -11.16
N THR A 99 -28.98 8.68 -10.23
CA THR A 99 -30.35 8.19 -10.41
C THR A 99 -31.26 8.78 -9.34
N THR A 100 -32.55 8.42 -9.38
CA THR A 100 -33.52 8.80 -8.35
C THR A 100 -33.22 8.18 -6.97
N LYS A 101 -32.51 7.04 -6.93
CA LYS A 101 -32.22 6.30 -5.68
C LYS A 101 -30.76 6.38 -5.22
N LYS A 102 -29.81 6.56 -6.15
CA LYS A 102 -28.37 6.49 -5.85
C LYS A 102 -27.54 7.47 -6.66
N VAL A 103 -26.39 7.83 -6.08
CA VAL A 103 -25.30 8.55 -6.72
C VAL A 103 -24.08 7.64 -6.69
N THR A 104 -23.72 7.04 -7.83
CA THR A 104 -22.51 6.23 -7.95
C THR A 104 -21.37 7.11 -8.38
N ILE A 105 -20.31 7.19 -7.56
CA ILE A 105 -19.11 7.97 -7.86
C ILE A 105 -17.94 7.00 -8.02
N THR A 106 -17.25 7.10 -9.15
CA THR A 106 -16.06 6.29 -9.46
C THR A 106 -14.88 7.22 -9.70
N LEU A 107 -13.84 7.06 -8.88
CA LEU A 107 -12.55 7.72 -9.08
C LEU A 107 -11.70 6.87 -10.03
N TYR A 108 -11.02 7.54 -10.94
CA TYR A 108 -10.04 6.93 -11.83
C TYR A 108 -8.70 7.60 -11.65
N GLU A 109 -7.68 6.80 -11.37
CA GLU A 109 -6.30 7.26 -11.27
C GLU A 109 -5.44 6.62 -12.35
N GLY A 110 -4.31 7.24 -12.64
CA GLY A 110 -3.33 6.72 -13.59
C GLY A 110 -1.99 7.43 -13.42
N THR A 111 -1.07 7.15 -14.32
CA THR A 111 0.26 7.75 -14.33
C THR A 111 0.25 9.00 -15.21
N ALA A 112 0.82 10.12 -14.74
CA ALA A 112 0.91 11.30 -15.59
C ALA A 112 1.90 11.04 -16.75
N PRO A 113 1.67 11.55 -17.97
CA PRO A 113 2.58 11.35 -19.10
C PRO A 113 4.04 11.76 -18.82
N LYS A 114 4.23 12.80 -18.00
CA LYS A 114 5.54 13.30 -17.56
C LYS A 114 6.30 12.37 -16.59
N ALA A 115 5.68 11.30 -16.11
CA ALA A 115 6.30 10.35 -15.18
C ALA A 115 7.05 9.19 -15.87
N ARG A 116 7.23 9.22 -17.19
CA ARG A 116 7.87 8.12 -17.94
C ARG A 116 9.31 7.80 -17.49
N ASN A 117 10.04 8.80 -17.02
CA ASN A 117 11.45 8.68 -16.62
C ASN A 117 11.67 9.09 -15.16
N VAL A 118 10.67 8.92 -14.29
CA VAL A 118 10.79 9.26 -12.86
C VAL A 118 10.75 7.99 -12.01
N SER A 119 11.58 7.96 -10.98
CA SER A 119 11.54 6.89 -9.97
C SER A 119 10.34 7.11 -9.04
N CYS A 120 9.44 6.15 -9.01
CA CYS A 120 8.19 6.24 -8.24
C CYS A 120 8.30 5.55 -6.89
N ILE A 121 8.20 6.33 -5.81
CA ILE A 121 8.08 5.79 -4.46
C ILE A 121 6.68 5.21 -4.22
N MET A 122 6.61 4.10 -3.49
CA MET A 122 5.37 3.41 -3.16
C MET A 122 4.79 3.89 -1.83
N ILE A 123 4.36 5.15 -1.77
CA ILE A 123 3.70 5.73 -0.60
C ILE A 123 2.22 6.01 -0.92
N ALA A 124 1.33 5.54 -0.05
CA ALA A 124 -0.09 5.89 -0.12
C ALA A 124 -0.36 7.17 0.68
N VAL A 125 -0.86 8.20 0.00
CA VAL A 125 -1.26 9.48 0.59
C VAL A 125 -2.78 9.59 0.59
N GLU A 126 -3.35 10.03 1.70
CA GLU A 126 -4.78 10.35 1.79
C GLU A 126 -5.07 11.68 1.07
N LYS A 127 -6.03 11.62 0.13
CA LYS A 127 -6.42 12.71 -0.75
C LYS A 127 -7.89 13.04 -0.56
N THR A 128 -8.27 14.27 -0.91
CA THR A 128 -9.68 14.68 -1.00
C THR A 128 -10.06 15.22 -2.37
N THR A 129 -11.24 14.80 -2.85
CA THR A 129 -11.81 15.27 -4.12
C THR A 129 -13.25 15.70 -3.90
N THR A 130 -13.61 16.92 -4.29
CA THR A 130 -14.99 17.40 -4.19
C THR A 130 -15.71 17.31 -5.53
N VAL A 131 -16.86 16.64 -5.52
CA VAL A 131 -17.66 16.33 -6.70
C VAL A 131 -18.96 17.13 -6.66
N LYS A 132 -19.29 17.84 -7.74
CA LYS A 132 -20.57 18.56 -7.87
C LYS A 132 -21.66 17.60 -8.36
N LEU A 133 -22.84 17.67 -7.74
CA LEU A 133 -24.03 16.94 -8.19
C LEU A 133 -24.93 17.84 -9.04
N LYS A 134 -25.69 17.23 -9.96
CA LYS A 134 -26.74 17.89 -10.74
C LYS A 134 -27.90 18.36 -9.86
N ARG A 135 -28.25 17.57 -8.84
CA ARG A 135 -29.26 17.90 -7.82
C ARG A 135 -28.70 17.60 -6.42
N ALA A 136 -29.20 18.27 -5.40
CA ALA A 136 -28.80 17.99 -4.01
C ALA A 136 -29.06 16.52 -3.63
N LEU A 137 -28.20 15.90 -2.82
CA LEU A 137 -28.21 14.46 -2.53
C LEU A 137 -29.58 13.96 -2.04
N GLY A 138 -30.21 14.66 -1.10
CA GLY A 138 -31.47 14.23 -0.48
C GLY A 138 -31.34 12.86 0.20
N LYS A 139 -32.33 11.98 -0.01
CA LYS A 139 -32.37 10.62 0.55
C LYS A 139 -31.58 9.59 -0.29
N ARG A 140 -30.88 10.01 -1.35
CA ARG A 140 -30.18 9.10 -2.27
C ARG A 140 -28.94 8.50 -1.61
N LYS A 141 -28.68 7.22 -1.87
CA LYS A 141 -27.49 6.52 -1.37
C LYS A 141 -26.25 6.89 -2.20
N ILE A 142 -25.12 7.13 -1.54
CA ILE A 142 -23.82 7.27 -2.21
C ILE A 142 -23.20 5.87 -2.36
N VAL A 143 -22.76 5.53 -3.56
CA VAL A 143 -22.20 4.20 -3.88
C VAL A 143 -20.82 4.36 -4.50
N ASP A 144 -19.86 3.57 -4.03
CA ASP A 144 -18.52 3.51 -4.63
C ASP A 144 -18.58 2.64 -5.88
N GLY A 145 -18.31 3.23 -7.05
CA GLY A 145 -18.31 2.47 -8.30
C GLY A 145 -17.02 1.67 -8.56
N ALA A 146 -16.06 1.70 -7.63
CA ALA A 146 -14.89 0.83 -7.61
C ALA A 146 -15.04 -0.37 -6.66
N LYS A 147 -16.11 -0.43 -5.86
CA LYS A 147 -16.50 -1.66 -5.14
C LYS A 147 -17.21 -2.58 -6.13
N THR A 148 -16.52 -3.62 -6.59
CA THR A 148 -17.12 -4.80 -7.22
C THR A 148 -17.55 -5.77 -6.14
#